data_AF-A0A8H4RKQ0-F1
#
_entry.id   AF-A0A8H4RKQ0-F1
#
_cell.length_a   1.000
_cell.length_b   1.000
_cell.length_c   1.000
_cell.angle_alpha   90.00
_cell.angle_beta   90.00
_cell.angle_gamma   90.00
#
_symmetry.space_group_name_H-M   'P 1'
#
loop_
_entity.id
_entity.type
_entity.pdbx_description
1 polymer ?
#
loop_
_entity_poly.entity_id
_entity_poly.type
_entity_poly.pdbx_seq_one_letter_code
_entity_poly.pdbx_strand_id
1 'polypeptide(L)'
;MAVLRSRILDLMKVQCRIFSHTFNPEGLRLGNKVLRQRLKGPALAAYYPRKMATFKDLQKAYGDSFETYNEEEEERLEMLKMYAELGLEDLGLILTIDFSIKARGKGAPKKKRTAAESKKFKGKKR
;
A
#
# COMPACT_ATOMS: atom_id res chain seq x y z
N MET A 1 -37.11 44.47 13.65
CA MET A 1 -35.70 44.87 13.81
C MET A 1 -35.63 46.39 13.78
N ALA A 2 -35.07 47.04 14.81
CA ALA A 2 -35.00 48.51 14.88
C ALA A 2 -33.94 49.13 13.94
N VAL A 3 -33.05 48.31 13.35
CA VAL A 3 -31.95 48.73 12.48
C VAL A 3 -32.18 48.26 11.05
N LEU A 4 -31.83 49.10 10.08
CA LEU A 4 -31.90 48.81 8.64
C LEU A 4 -30.99 47.63 8.26
N ARG A 5 -31.51 46.70 7.44
CA ARG A 5 -30.76 45.52 6.95
C ARG A 5 -29.49 45.92 6.18
N SER A 6 -29.53 46.99 5.38
CA SER A 6 -28.38 47.51 4.65
C SER A 6 -27.21 47.82 5.58
N ARG A 7 -27.49 48.48 6.71
CA ARG A 7 -26.47 48.85 7.70
C ARG A 7 -25.80 47.63 8.34
N ILE A 8 -26.57 46.56 8.57
CA ILE A 8 -26.05 45.30 9.09
C ILE A 8 -25.15 44.63 8.04
N LEU A 9 -25.54 44.62 6.77
CA LEU A 9 -24.73 44.06 5.68
C LEU A 9 -23.40 44.80 5.50
N ASP A 10 -23.40 46.13 5.64
CA ASP A 10 -22.18 46.93 5.60
C ASP A 10 -21.21 46.57 6.73
N LEU A 11 -21.73 46.42 7.95
CA LEU A 11 -20.93 45.98 9.10
C LEU A 11 -20.34 44.59 8.88
N MET A 12 -21.15 43.64 8.41
CA MET A 12 -20.69 42.28 8.10
C MET A 12 -19.63 42.29 6.99
N LYS A 13 -19.77 43.15 5.99
CA LYS A 13 -18.78 43.31 4.91
C LYS A 13 -17.44 43.83 5.44
N VAL A 14 -17.46 44.83 6.33
CA VAL A 14 -16.25 45.36 6.99
C VAL A 14 -15.62 44.31 7.89
N GLN A 15 -16.40 43.59 8.69
CA GLN A 15 -15.92 42.51 9.54
C GLN A 15 -15.23 41.42 8.72
N CYS A 16 -15.87 40.93 7.65
CA CYS A 16 -15.28 39.93 6.76
C CYS A 16 -13.97 40.43 6.14
N ARG A 17 -13.86 41.72 5.82
CA ARG A 17 -12.62 42.33 5.31
C ARG A 17 -11.51 42.35 6.36
N ILE A 18 -11.82 42.71 7.61
CA ILE A 18 -10.83 42.74 8.71
C ILE A 18 -10.28 41.34 8.98
N PHE A 19 -11.14 40.33 9.05
CA PHE A 19 -10.75 38.96 9.43
C PHE A 19 -10.46 38.04 8.23
N SER A 20 -10.39 38.59 7.01
CA SER A 20 -10.18 37.81 5.78
C SER A 20 -11.16 36.63 5.63
N HIS A 21 -12.42 36.85 6.01
CA HIS A 21 -13.51 35.91 5.80
C HIS A 21 -14.25 36.19 4.49
N THR A 22 -14.90 35.16 3.95
CA THR A 22 -15.69 35.27 2.73
C THR A 22 -17.06 35.90 3.01
N PHE A 23 -17.38 37.02 2.38
CA PHE A 23 -18.69 37.66 2.46
C PHE A 23 -19.63 37.10 1.37
N ASN A 24 -20.74 36.47 1.75
CA ASN A 24 -21.70 35.83 0.82
C ASN A 24 -23.15 36.10 1.27
N PRO A 25 -23.72 37.28 0.96
CA PRO A 25 -25.07 37.68 1.40
C PRO A 25 -26.20 36.93 0.68
N GLU A 26 -25.95 36.46 -0.54
CA GLU A 26 -26.93 35.72 -1.37
C GLU A 26 -26.93 34.21 -1.13
N GLY A 27 -26.02 33.70 -0.28
CA GLY A 27 -25.98 32.28 0.06
C GLY A 27 -25.61 31.36 -1.11
N LEU A 28 -24.84 31.84 -2.08
CA LEU A 28 -24.42 31.06 -3.24
C LEU A 28 -23.50 29.89 -2.86
N ARG A 29 -23.57 28.79 -3.63
CA ARG A 29 -22.76 27.58 -3.41
C ARG A 29 -21.37 27.73 -4.05
N LEU A 30 -20.45 28.37 -3.34
CA LEU A 30 -19.08 28.65 -3.80
C LEU A 30 -18.06 27.53 -3.55
N GLY A 31 -18.46 26.41 -2.95
CA GLY A 31 -17.54 25.30 -2.65
C GLY A 31 -16.57 25.52 -1.48
N ASN A 32 -16.66 26.64 -0.76
CA ASN A 32 -15.79 26.97 0.39
C ASN A 32 -15.76 25.88 1.49
N LYS A 33 -16.80 25.05 1.60
CA LYS A 33 -16.83 23.90 2.52
C LYS A 33 -15.72 22.89 2.22
N VAL A 34 -15.46 22.63 0.93
CA VAL A 34 -14.45 21.66 0.49
C VAL A 34 -13.05 22.20 0.79
N LEU A 35 -12.80 23.49 0.50
CA LEU A 35 -11.49 24.12 0.73
C LEU A 35 -11.16 24.29 2.22
N ARG A 36 -12.16 24.51 3.07
CA ARG A 36 -11.98 24.61 4.53
C ARG A 36 -11.78 23.26 5.21
N GLN A 37 -12.07 22.16 4.52
CA GLN A 37 -11.91 20.84 5.09
C GLN A 37 -10.41 20.57 5.32
N ARG A 38 -10.04 20.27 6.56
CA ARG A 38 -8.66 19.87 6.88
C ARG A 38 -8.29 18.58 6.16
N LEU A 39 -7.11 18.56 5.56
CA LEU A 39 -6.58 17.39 4.87
C LEU A 39 -6.30 16.26 5.87
N LYS A 40 -6.77 15.04 5.57
CA LYS A 40 -6.58 13.85 6.41
C LYS A 40 -5.44 12.93 5.93
N GLY A 41 -4.79 13.29 4.82
CA GLY A 41 -3.69 12.53 4.21
C GLY A 41 -2.61 12.04 5.19
N PRO A 42 -2.00 12.91 6.02
CA PRO A 42 -0.92 12.46 6.91
C PRO A 42 -1.39 11.44 7.96
N ALA A 43 -2.61 11.60 8.49
CA ALA A 43 -3.16 10.66 9.45
C ALA A 43 -3.42 9.28 8.83
N LEU A 44 -3.87 9.23 7.57
CA LEU A 44 -4.10 7.99 6.84
C LEU A 44 -2.79 7.31 6.42
N ALA A 45 -1.79 8.09 6.00
CA ALA A 45 -0.48 7.55 5.61
C ALA A 45 0.25 6.88 6.79
N ALA A 46 0.03 7.37 8.01
CA ALA A 46 0.61 6.84 9.23
C ALA A 46 -0.16 5.64 9.84
N TYR A 47 -1.11 5.05 9.11
CA TYR A 47 -1.94 3.96 9.63
C TYR A 47 -1.12 2.73 10.06
N TYR A 48 -0.18 2.29 9.21
CA TYR A 48 0.77 1.25 9.58
C TYR A 48 2.04 1.90 10.16
N PRO A 49 2.57 1.38 11.29
CA PRO A 49 3.85 1.83 11.82
C PRO A 49 4.94 1.73 10.75
N ARG A 50 5.85 2.71 10.74
CA ARG A 50 7.03 2.63 9.87
C ARG A 50 7.91 1.48 10.34
N LYS A 51 8.55 0.80 9.39
CA LYS A 51 9.59 -0.19 9.70
C LYS A 51 10.75 0.57 10.38
N MET A 52 11.05 0.21 11.62
CA MET A 52 12.03 0.92 12.45
C MET A 52 13.44 0.37 12.21
N ALA A 53 13.79 -0.74 12.84
CA ALA A 53 15.03 -1.47 12.60
C ALA A 53 14.69 -2.85 12.05
N THR A 54 15.38 -3.25 11.00
CA THR A 54 15.35 -4.62 10.48
C THR A 54 16.59 -5.39 10.93
N PHE A 55 16.54 -6.71 10.85
CA PHE A 55 17.70 -7.57 11.16
C PHE A 55 18.94 -7.20 10.32
N LYS A 56 18.74 -6.76 9.08
CA LYS A 56 19.81 -6.28 8.19
C LYS A 56 20.50 -5.02 8.73
N ASP A 57 19.75 -4.13 9.36
CA ASP A 57 20.31 -2.92 9.96
C ASP A 57 21.17 -3.26 11.18
N LEU A 58 20.78 -4.30 11.93
CA LEU A 58 21.53 -4.82 13.07
C LEU A 58 22.85 -5.46 12.61
N GLN A 59 22.81 -6.34 11.60
CA GLN A 59 24.00 -6.95 11.02
C GLN A 59 24.96 -5.90 10.45
N LYS A 60 24.44 -4.85 9.82
CA LYS A 60 25.26 -3.74 9.32
C LYS A 60 25.94 -2.95 10.44
N ALA A 61 25.28 -2.78 11.58
CA ALA A 61 25.81 -2.00 12.70
C ALA A 61 26.86 -2.76 13.52
N TYR A 62 26.73 -4.09 13.64
CA TYR A 62 27.55 -4.89 14.55
C TYR A 62 28.30 -6.06 13.89
N GLY A 63 28.21 -6.19 12.57
CA GLY A 63 28.79 -7.32 11.82
C GLY A 63 30.31 -7.45 11.93
N ASP A 64 31.02 -6.37 12.28
CA ASP A 64 32.48 -6.40 12.51
C ASP A 64 32.85 -7.08 13.84
N SER A 65 31.94 -7.08 14.82
CA SER A 65 32.21 -7.55 16.19
C SER A 65 31.46 -8.84 16.53
N PHE A 66 30.29 -9.06 15.94
CA PHE A 66 29.42 -10.19 16.27
C PHE A 66 28.85 -10.81 15.00
N GLU A 67 28.92 -12.13 14.91
CA GLU A 67 28.15 -12.89 13.91
C GLU A 67 26.70 -13.01 14.38
N THR A 68 25.77 -12.64 13.50
CA THR A 68 24.33 -12.70 13.76
C THR A 68 23.67 -13.62 12.76
N TYR A 69 22.88 -14.58 13.26
CA TYR A 69 22.16 -15.58 12.46
C TYR A 69 20.66 -15.27 12.45
N ASN A 70 20.02 -15.39 11.29
CA ASN A 70 18.57 -15.19 11.16
C ASN A 70 17.91 -16.53 10.90
N GLU A 71 17.52 -17.21 11.97
CA GLU A 71 16.97 -18.56 11.96
C GLU A 71 15.83 -18.72 10.94
N GLU A 72 14.84 -17.80 10.92
CA GLU A 72 13.70 -17.88 10.01
C GLU A 72 14.11 -17.79 8.52
N GLU A 73 15.11 -16.97 8.20
CA GLU A 73 15.58 -16.85 6.82
C GLU A 73 16.52 -18.00 6.45
N GLU A 74 17.33 -18.48 7.39
CA GLU A 74 18.18 -19.66 7.21
C GLU A 74 17.34 -20.92 7.00
N GLU A 75 16.30 -21.15 7.79
CA GLU A 75 15.31 -22.21 7.57
C GLU A 75 14.66 -22.07 6.19
N ARG A 76 14.25 -20.85 5.81
CA ARG A 76 13.68 -20.60 4.47
C ARG A 76 14.68 -20.94 3.36
N LEU A 77 15.94 -20.60 3.54
CA LEU A 77 17.03 -20.85 2.57
C LEU A 77 17.42 -22.33 2.52
N GLU A 78 17.49 -23.01 3.65
CA GLU A 78 17.72 -24.45 3.75
C GLU A 78 16.57 -25.20 3.08
N MET A 79 15.33 -24.83 3.37
CA MET A 79 14.16 -25.36 2.68
C MET A 79 14.31 -25.15 1.16
N LEU A 80 14.66 -23.96 0.69
CA LEU A 80 14.90 -23.69 -0.74
C LEU A 80 16.07 -24.50 -1.33
N LYS A 81 17.19 -24.63 -0.62
CA LYS A 81 18.38 -25.39 -1.05
C LYS A 81 18.07 -26.88 -1.17
N MET A 82 17.38 -27.44 -0.17
CA MET A 82 16.90 -28.83 -0.19
C MET A 82 16.01 -29.09 -1.40
N TYR A 83 15.14 -28.15 -1.77
CA TYR A 83 14.33 -28.26 -2.99
C TYR A 83 15.16 -28.19 -4.28
N ALA A 84 16.25 -27.41 -4.31
CA ALA A 84 17.11 -27.29 -5.49
C ALA A 84 18.03 -28.52 -5.69
N GLU A 85 18.61 -29.07 -4.62
CA GLU A 85 19.56 -30.19 -4.66
C GLU A 85 18.91 -31.53 -5.01
N LEU A 86 17.63 -31.71 -4.66
CA LEU A 86 16.86 -32.89 -5.06
C LEU A 86 16.50 -32.91 -6.56
N GLY A 87 17.11 -32.04 -7.39
CA GLY A 87 16.84 -31.97 -8.84
C GLY A 87 15.39 -31.57 -9.16
N LEU A 88 14.70 -31.01 -8.17
CA LEU A 88 13.34 -30.53 -8.28
C LEU A 88 13.40 -29.06 -8.64
N GLU A 89 13.64 -28.77 -9.92
CA GLU A 89 13.50 -27.42 -10.51
C GLU A 89 12.07 -26.83 -10.36
N ASP A 90 11.21 -27.50 -9.60
CA ASP A 90 9.76 -27.36 -9.64
C ASP A 90 9.06 -27.49 -8.28
N LEU A 91 9.73 -27.61 -7.13
CA LEU A 91 9.03 -27.72 -5.84
C LEU A 91 9.38 -26.59 -4.88
N GLY A 92 8.57 -25.53 -4.89
CA GLY A 92 8.39 -24.70 -3.70
C GLY A 92 7.43 -25.42 -2.74
N LEU A 93 7.83 -25.59 -1.48
CA LEU A 93 6.96 -26.11 -0.43
C LEU A 93 6.57 -24.99 0.54
N ILE A 94 5.50 -24.31 0.18
CA ILE A 94 4.35 -24.11 1.06
C ILE A 94 3.31 -24.96 0.34
N LEU A 95 2.84 -26.13 0.73
CA LEU A 95 2.79 -26.93 1.95
C LEU A 95 2.83 -28.40 1.48
N THR A 96 2.85 -29.37 2.39
CA THR A 96 2.59 -30.80 2.13
C THR A 96 1.36 -31.10 1.23
N ILE A 97 0.47 -30.12 1.06
CA ILE A 97 -0.68 -30.15 0.15
C ILE A 97 -0.25 -30.06 -1.34
N ASP A 98 0.78 -29.29 -1.68
CA ASP A 98 1.14 -28.99 -3.07
C ASP A 98 1.85 -30.13 -3.81
N PHE A 99 2.63 -30.95 -3.10
CA PHE A 99 3.22 -32.17 -3.69
C PHE A 99 2.11 -33.12 -4.17
N SER A 100 1.05 -33.29 -3.37
CA SER A 100 -0.13 -34.09 -3.75
C SER A 100 -0.90 -33.47 -4.93
N ILE A 101 -0.96 -32.14 -5.01
CA ILE A 101 -1.65 -31.40 -6.07
C ILE A 101 -0.84 -31.46 -7.39
N LYS A 102 0.48 -31.30 -7.34
CA LYS A 102 1.36 -31.35 -8.51
C LYS A 102 1.48 -32.78 -9.06
N ALA A 103 1.55 -33.80 -8.19
CA ALA A 103 1.45 -35.21 -8.59
C ALA A 103 0.13 -35.55 -9.30
N ARG A 104 -0.97 -34.85 -8.98
CA ARG A 104 -2.28 -34.94 -9.64
C ARG A 104 -2.42 -34.02 -10.87
N GLY A 105 -1.34 -33.37 -11.30
CA GLY A 105 -1.34 -32.44 -12.44
C GLY A 105 -2.07 -31.11 -12.20
N LYS A 106 -2.37 -30.76 -10.94
CA LYS A 106 -3.10 -29.54 -10.55
C LYS A 106 -2.17 -28.42 -10.03
N GLY A 107 -0.87 -28.52 -10.26
CA GLY A 107 0.13 -27.57 -9.78
C GLY A 107 0.00 -26.18 -10.41
N ALA A 108 0.57 -25.17 -9.73
CA ALA A 108 0.57 -23.79 -10.23
C ALA A 108 1.26 -23.71 -11.61
N PRO A 109 0.60 -23.12 -12.62
CA PRO A 109 1.14 -23.07 -13.97
C PRO A 109 2.38 -22.17 -14.04
N LYS A 110 3.35 -22.54 -14.89
CA LYS A 110 4.55 -21.73 -15.15
C LYS A 110 4.14 -20.32 -15.58
N LYS A 111 4.53 -19.32 -14.79
CA LYS A 111 4.21 -17.91 -15.04
C LYS A 111 4.88 -17.47 -16.34
N LYS A 112 4.05 -17.15 -17.34
CA LYS A 112 4.50 -16.64 -18.64
C LYS A 112 5.14 -15.27 -18.44
N ARG A 113 6.38 -15.10 -18.91
CA ARG A 113 7.15 -13.86 -18.79
C ARG A 113 7.16 -13.06 -20.09
N THR A 114 6.88 -13.70 -21.22
CA THR A 114 6.92 -13.07 -22.56
C THR A 114 5.59 -13.18 -23.32
N ALA A 115 5.36 -12.25 -24.24
CA ALA A 115 4.15 -12.22 -25.08
C ALA A 115 4.08 -13.39 -26.09
N ALA A 116 5.21 -14.03 -26.41
CA ALA A 116 5.23 -15.23 -27.26
C ALA A 116 4.66 -16.46 -26.51
N GLU A 117 4.90 -16.55 -25.21
CA GLU A 117 4.38 -17.63 -24.35
C GLU A 117 2.86 -17.51 -24.13
N SER A 118 2.30 -16.29 -24.18
CA SER A 118 0.86 -16.04 -23.96
C SER A 118 -0.03 -16.52 -25.11
N LYS A 119 0.47 -16.51 -26.35
CA LYS A 119 -0.28 -16.88 -27.57
C LYS A 119 -0.46 -18.39 -27.80
N LYS A 120 0.18 -19.25 -27.01
CA LYS A 120 0.24 -20.72 -27.24
C LYS A 120 -1.05 -21.50 -26.99
N PHE A 121 -2.10 -20.88 -26.41
CA PHE A 121 -3.43 -21.51 -26.24
C PHE A 121 -4.44 -20.85 -27.18
N LYS A 122 -4.37 -21.17 -28.48
CA LYS A 122 -5.50 -21.00 -29.41
C LYS A 122 -5.94 -22.38 -29.87
N GLY A 123 -6.86 -22.98 -29.12
CA GLY A 123 -7.52 -24.26 -29.44
C GLY A 123 -8.01 -24.92 -28.16
N LYS A 124 -9.25 -25.41 -28.03
CA LYS A 124 -10.34 -25.70 -28.98
C LYS A 124 -11.64 -25.49 -28.17
N LYS A 125 -12.49 -24.52 -28.51
CA LYS A 125 -13.87 -24.51 -27.98
C LYS A 125 -14.57 -25.71 -28.62
N ARG A 126 -14.95 -26.69 -27.81
CA ARG A 126 -16.07 -27.59 -28.16
C ARG A 126 -17.35 -26.86 -27.79
#